data_AF-A0A3L8P0H2-F1
#
_entry.id   AF-A0A3L8P0H2-F1
#
_cell.length_a   1.000
_cell.length_b   1.000
_cell.length_c   1.000
_cell.angle_alpha   90.00
_cell.angle_beta   90.00
_cell.angle_gamma   90.00
#
_symmetry.space_group_name_H-M   'P 1'
#
loop_
_entity.id
_entity.type
_entity.pdbx_description
1 polymer ?
#
loop_
_entity_poly.entity_id
_entity_poly.type
_entity_poly.pdbx_seq_one_letter_code
_entity_poly.pdbx_strand_id
1 'polypeptide(L)'
;MPLGGPLREPHSTAGRAPRRDDLGHRRQRRPVGRRPDRPRPDPAVSDPARVLLKALRKAKLPAHAVLWTGVAVEGAPPPMDGPWVLTDVVDVGIAVGASARRVFRPYAVVDSVEAAARLAVNLVRHPASVEPLRYDPPDYERRGQVTAAAIRRRAEARSNATAPSELEVGDLLDSLEPETAHHLYPAATPFGQRSLPDTWSAVPHRVYEVRRPFADAHSDSRGPSESTVAPSFGQPGGGGQVVLDRPIRWYVDQGFLTELVRS
;
A
#
# COMPACT_ATOMS: atom_id res chain seq x y z
N MET A 1 -66.97 26.89 -2.91
CA MET A 1 -66.60 28.31 -2.66
C MET A 1 -65.14 28.34 -2.24
N PRO A 2 -64.30 29.19 -2.88
CA PRO A 2 -62.86 28.97 -3.09
C PRO A 2 -62.00 30.00 -2.33
N LEU A 3 -60.66 29.91 -2.50
CA LEU A 3 -59.65 30.97 -2.67
C LEU A 3 -58.27 30.26 -2.54
N GLY A 4 -57.39 30.12 -3.53
CA GLY A 4 -57.19 30.83 -4.79
C GLY A 4 -56.14 31.93 -4.63
N GLY A 5 -54.86 31.61 -4.88
CA GLY A 5 -53.75 32.58 -4.86
C GLY A 5 -52.57 32.12 -5.75
N PRO A 6 -52.17 32.87 -6.79
CA PRO A 6 -51.21 32.43 -7.80
C PRO A 6 -49.77 32.86 -7.49
N LEU A 7 -48.80 32.01 -7.84
CA LEU A 7 -47.38 32.36 -7.93
C LEU A 7 -47.05 32.82 -9.36
N ARG A 8 -46.54 34.04 -9.44
CA ARG A 8 -46.12 34.77 -10.63
C ARG A 8 -44.86 34.18 -11.26
N GLU A 9 -44.84 34.14 -12.59
CA GLU A 9 -43.62 34.05 -13.41
C GLU A 9 -42.77 35.33 -13.32
N PRO A 10 -41.45 35.21 -13.54
CA PRO A 10 -40.68 36.33 -14.09
C PRO A 10 -40.14 36.03 -15.50
N HIS A 11 -40.69 36.80 -16.43
CA HIS A 11 -40.09 37.46 -17.59
C HIS A 11 -38.64 37.13 -17.99
N SER A 12 -38.52 36.49 -19.15
CA SER A 12 -37.34 36.52 -20.02
C SER A 12 -37.23 37.89 -20.70
N THR A 13 -36.12 38.60 -20.48
CA THR A 13 -35.78 39.83 -21.20
C THR A 13 -34.60 39.59 -22.12
N ALA A 14 -34.86 39.79 -23.42
CA ALA A 14 -33.90 39.72 -24.50
C ALA A 14 -32.82 40.80 -24.36
N GLY A 15 -31.56 40.36 -24.19
CA GLY A 15 -30.36 41.19 -24.20
C GLY A 15 -29.74 41.24 -25.59
N ARG A 16 -29.79 42.44 -26.17
CA ARG A 16 -29.25 42.88 -27.46
C ARG A 16 -27.73 42.71 -27.53
N ALA A 17 -27.22 42.13 -28.62
CA ALA A 17 -25.79 42.02 -28.91
C ALA A 17 -25.17 43.39 -29.28
N PRO A 18 -23.96 43.71 -28.79
CA PRO A 18 -23.09 44.70 -29.40
C PRO A 18 -21.98 44.07 -30.25
N ARG A 19 -21.49 44.94 -31.14
CA ARG A 19 -20.66 44.73 -32.32
C ARG A 19 -19.28 44.14 -32.02
N ARG A 20 -18.78 43.38 -33.02
CA ARG A 20 -17.37 43.05 -33.21
C ARG A 20 -16.62 44.34 -33.55
N ASP A 21 -15.63 44.67 -32.73
CA ASP A 21 -14.51 45.52 -33.14
C ASP A 21 -13.18 44.82 -32.79
N ASP A 22 -12.27 44.92 -33.75
CA ASP A 22 -10.90 44.44 -33.77
C ASP A 22 -10.07 44.94 -32.59
N LEU A 23 -9.38 44.02 -31.91
CA LEU A 23 -8.07 44.31 -31.30
C LEU A 23 -7.15 43.10 -31.43
N GLY A 24 -6.19 43.22 -32.35
CA GLY A 24 -5.08 42.28 -32.49
C GLY A 24 -4.16 42.28 -31.28
N HIS A 25 -4.06 41.14 -30.62
CA HIS A 25 -2.96 40.85 -29.71
C HIS A 25 -2.15 39.65 -30.24
N ARG A 26 -1.02 39.99 -30.87
CA ARG A 26 0.11 39.09 -31.11
C ARG A 26 0.43 38.34 -29.81
N ARG A 27 0.11 37.04 -29.76
CA ARG A 27 0.69 36.12 -28.77
C ARG A 27 2.18 36.02 -29.05
N GLN A 28 3.00 36.70 -28.26
CA GLN A 28 4.43 36.42 -28.19
C GLN A 28 4.59 34.99 -27.67
N ARG A 29 4.96 34.07 -28.57
CA ARG A 29 5.41 32.72 -28.19
C ARG A 29 6.71 32.90 -27.42
N ARG A 30 6.67 32.68 -26.09
CA ARG A 30 7.90 32.49 -25.32
C ARG A 30 8.66 31.31 -25.93
N PRO A 31 9.97 31.43 -26.18
CA PRO A 31 10.77 30.31 -26.66
C PRO A 31 10.71 29.21 -25.60
N VAL A 32 10.30 28.01 -26.03
CA VAL A 32 10.44 26.79 -25.24
C VAL A 32 11.93 26.61 -25.00
N GLY A 33 12.39 26.94 -23.79
CA GLY A 33 13.76 26.66 -23.38
C GLY A 33 14.03 25.19 -23.62
N ARG A 34 15.06 24.87 -24.42
CA ARG A 34 15.58 23.52 -24.54
C ARG A 34 15.79 22.99 -23.13
N ARG A 35 15.08 21.91 -22.76
CA ARG A 35 15.43 21.13 -21.57
C ARG A 35 16.93 20.82 -21.70
N PRO A 36 17.75 21.08 -20.66
CA PRO A 36 19.14 20.69 -20.70
C PRO A 36 19.19 19.21 -21.04
N ASP A 37 20.02 18.86 -22.03
CA ASP A 37 20.25 17.47 -22.42
C ASP A 37 20.63 16.71 -21.15
N ARG A 38 19.75 15.82 -20.69
CA ARG A 38 20.11 14.88 -19.62
C ARG A 38 21.36 14.15 -20.12
N PRO A 39 22.46 14.13 -19.33
CA PRO A 39 23.63 13.38 -19.73
C PRO A 39 23.19 11.96 -20.07
N ARG A 40 23.57 11.49 -21.26
CA ARG A 40 23.36 10.08 -21.62
C ARG A 40 24.02 9.25 -20.52
N PRO A 41 23.31 8.26 -19.94
CA PRO A 41 23.91 7.42 -18.91
C PRO A 41 25.21 6.83 -19.45
N ASP A 42 26.26 6.94 -18.64
CA ASP A 42 27.59 6.44 -18.96
C ASP A 42 27.48 4.94 -19.30
N PRO A 43 27.95 4.48 -20.48
CA PRO A 43 27.92 3.06 -20.85
C PRO A 43 28.69 2.15 -19.87
N ALA A 44 29.45 2.72 -18.93
CA ALA A 44 30.08 2.01 -17.82
C ALA A 44 29.12 1.65 -16.65
N VAL A 45 27.88 2.16 -16.63
CA VAL A 45 26.88 1.75 -15.63
C VAL A 45 26.47 0.31 -15.95
N SER A 46 26.87 -0.64 -15.10
CA SER A 46 26.50 -2.03 -15.28
C SER A 46 24.98 -2.16 -15.33
N ASP A 47 24.47 -2.81 -16.38
CA ASP A 47 23.07 -3.20 -16.54
C ASP A 47 22.50 -3.71 -15.19
N PRO A 48 21.55 -2.98 -14.58
CA PRO A 48 21.08 -3.30 -13.24
C PRO A 48 20.55 -4.72 -13.10
N ALA A 49 19.93 -5.24 -14.17
CA ALA A 49 19.46 -6.62 -14.21
C ALA A 49 20.62 -7.62 -14.12
N ARG A 50 21.78 -7.34 -14.73
CA ARG A 50 22.98 -8.20 -14.61
C ARG A 50 23.55 -8.18 -13.19
N VAL A 51 23.57 -7.03 -12.52
CA VAL A 51 24.02 -6.94 -11.12
C VAL A 51 23.12 -7.79 -10.22
N LEU A 52 21.80 -7.63 -10.35
CA LEU A 52 20.82 -8.42 -9.59
C LEU A 52 20.97 -9.92 -9.86
N LEU A 53 21.02 -10.33 -11.13
CA LEU A 53 21.18 -11.74 -11.51
C LEU A 53 22.49 -12.34 -10.98
N LYS A 54 23.59 -11.58 -11.01
CA LYS A 54 24.87 -12.00 -10.44
C LYS A 54 24.76 -12.19 -8.92
N ALA A 55 24.09 -11.26 -8.23
CA ALA A 55 23.86 -11.35 -6.78
C ALA A 55 23.00 -12.56 -6.40
N LEU A 56 21.88 -12.78 -7.11
CA LEU A 56 20.99 -13.94 -6.90
C LEU A 56 21.72 -15.27 -7.14
N ARG A 57 22.49 -15.38 -8.24
CA ARG A 57 23.32 -16.57 -8.54
C ARG A 57 24.36 -16.83 -7.46
N LYS A 58 25.10 -15.79 -7.02
CA LYS A 58 26.06 -15.90 -5.91
C LYS A 58 25.38 -16.37 -4.63
N ALA A 59 24.15 -15.93 -4.40
CA ALA A 59 23.32 -16.32 -3.27
C ALA A 59 22.59 -17.66 -3.47
N LYS A 60 22.78 -18.37 -4.59
CA LYS A 60 22.05 -19.61 -4.93
C LYS A 60 20.52 -19.46 -4.83
N LEU A 61 20.01 -18.27 -5.13
CA LEU A 61 18.58 -17.97 -5.18
C LEU A 61 18.07 -18.08 -6.62
N PRO A 62 16.80 -18.47 -6.83
CA PRO A 62 16.23 -18.50 -8.16
C PRO A 62 16.12 -17.08 -8.73
N ALA A 63 16.23 -16.95 -10.06
CA ALA A 63 16.20 -15.65 -10.74
C ALA A 63 14.88 -14.88 -10.52
N HIS A 64 13.78 -15.58 -10.21
CA HIS A 64 12.47 -15.00 -9.96
C HIS A 64 12.24 -14.60 -8.49
N ALA A 65 13.20 -14.82 -7.58
CA ALA A 65 13.05 -14.45 -6.17
C ALA A 65 12.94 -12.93 -5.97
N VAL A 66 13.51 -12.16 -6.89
CA VAL A 66 13.50 -10.70 -6.89
C VAL A 66 13.27 -10.23 -8.33
N LEU A 67 12.33 -9.31 -8.52
CA LEU A 67 12.02 -8.72 -9.81
C LEU A 67 12.62 -7.32 -9.93
N TRP A 68 13.23 -7.02 -11.08
CA TRP A 68 13.61 -5.65 -11.45
C TRP A 68 12.58 -5.12 -12.45
N THR A 69 11.88 -4.03 -12.10
CA THR A 69 10.85 -3.43 -12.98
C THR A 69 11.31 -2.14 -13.64
N GLY A 70 12.50 -1.63 -13.32
CA GLY A 70 13.01 -0.35 -13.81
C GLY A 70 12.30 0.86 -13.20
N VAL A 71 12.30 1.98 -13.90
CA VAL A 71 11.62 3.22 -13.48
C VAL A 71 10.13 2.97 -13.33
N ALA A 72 9.60 3.23 -12.14
CA ALA A 72 8.16 3.30 -11.94
C ALA A 72 7.61 4.45 -12.78
N VAL A 73 7.04 4.14 -13.94
CA VAL A 73 6.30 5.11 -14.76
C VAL A 73 4.86 5.12 -14.28
N GLU A 74 4.29 6.30 -14.09
CA GLU A 74 2.87 6.45 -13.79
C GLU A 74 2.03 5.73 -14.87
N GLY A 75 1.15 4.81 -14.44
CA GLY A 75 0.34 3.98 -15.33
C GLY A 75 0.98 2.67 -15.83
N ALA A 76 2.25 2.39 -15.50
CA ALA A 76 2.82 1.06 -15.74
C ALA A 76 2.05 -0.01 -14.95
N PRO A 77 1.90 -1.24 -15.49
CA PRO A 77 1.29 -2.31 -14.74
C PRO A 77 2.10 -2.56 -13.47
N PRO A 78 1.44 -2.75 -12.32
CA PRO A 78 2.13 -3.03 -11.08
C PRO A 78 2.91 -4.35 -11.19
N PRO A 79 4.01 -4.49 -10.44
CA PRO A 79 4.72 -5.75 -10.32
C PRO A 79 3.78 -6.89 -9.90
N MET A 80 4.14 -8.12 -10.25
CA MET A 80 3.41 -9.30 -9.75
C MET A 80 3.46 -9.35 -8.22
N ASP A 81 2.34 -9.79 -7.63
CA ASP A 81 2.26 -9.98 -6.19
C ASP A 81 3.20 -11.10 -5.73
N GLY A 82 3.82 -10.94 -4.56
CA GLY A 82 4.62 -11.99 -3.93
C GLY A 82 6.12 -11.68 -3.77
N PRO A 83 6.92 -11.56 -4.85
CA PRO A 83 8.36 -11.40 -4.75
C PRO A 83 8.75 -9.98 -4.30
N TRP A 84 10.01 -9.84 -3.86
CA TRP A 84 10.63 -8.52 -3.70
C TRP A 84 10.86 -7.87 -5.05
N VAL A 85 10.71 -6.56 -5.10
CA VAL A 85 10.76 -5.74 -6.32
C VAL A 85 11.76 -4.61 -6.14
N LEU A 86 12.60 -4.40 -7.15
CA LEU A 86 13.50 -3.27 -7.30
C LEU A 86 12.95 -2.35 -8.39
N THR A 87 12.79 -1.08 -8.05
CA THR A 87 12.32 -0.05 -8.97
C THR A 87 13.11 1.25 -8.78
N ASP A 88 13.41 1.92 -9.88
CA ASP A 88 14.10 3.21 -9.84
C ASP A 88 13.11 4.30 -9.37
N VAL A 89 13.54 5.06 -8.36
CA VAL A 89 12.87 6.26 -7.88
C VAL A 89 13.66 7.46 -8.41
N VAL A 90 13.07 8.13 -9.40
CA VAL A 90 13.69 9.26 -10.11
C VAL A 90 14.21 10.29 -9.11
N ASP A 91 15.49 10.66 -9.26
CA ASP A 91 16.21 11.64 -8.45
C ASP A 91 16.36 11.30 -6.95
N VAL A 92 16.03 10.07 -6.52
CA VAL A 92 16.18 9.61 -5.13
C VAL A 92 17.10 8.39 -5.00
N GLY A 93 16.91 7.37 -5.84
CA GLY A 93 17.66 6.12 -5.74
C GLY A 93 16.86 4.93 -6.25
N ILE A 94 17.06 3.76 -5.64
CA ILE A 94 16.38 2.51 -6.00
C ILE A 94 15.57 2.05 -4.79
N ALA A 95 14.26 1.93 -4.96
CA ALA A 95 13.39 1.36 -3.96
C ALA A 95 13.46 -0.17 -4.01
N VAL A 96 13.70 -0.77 -2.85
CA VAL A 96 13.47 -2.19 -2.60
C VAL A 96 12.15 -2.28 -1.86
N GLY A 97 11.19 -3.04 -2.37
CA GLY A 97 9.86 -3.16 -1.77
C GLY A 97 9.12 -4.37 -2.31
N ALA A 98 7.81 -4.39 -2.13
CA ALA A 98 6.98 -5.47 -2.64
C ALA A 98 5.63 -4.95 -3.13
N SER A 99 5.03 -5.70 -4.04
CA SER A 99 3.66 -5.47 -4.50
C SER A 99 2.73 -6.52 -3.92
N ALA A 100 1.59 -6.05 -3.44
CA ALA A 100 0.44 -6.89 -3.14
C ALA A 100 -0.80 -6.12 -3.57
N ARG A 101 -1.80 -6.80 -4.14
CA ARG A 101 -3.04 -6.16 -4.60
C ARG A 101 -2.77 -4.95 -5.49
N ARG A 102 -1.77 -5.07 -6.39
CA ARG A 102 -1.42 -4.02 -7.36
C ARG A 102 -0.87 -2.72 -6.75
N VAL A 103 -0.54 -2.70 -5.46
CA VAL A 103 0.06 -1.54 -4.80
C VAL A 103 1.48 -1.89 -4.37
N PHE A 104 2.45 -1.12 -4.85
CA PHE A 104 3.84 -1.22 -4.41
C PHE A 104 4.03 -0.49 -3.08
N ARG A 105 4.65 -1.17 -2.12
CA ARG A 105 5.05 -0.61 -0.83
C ARG A 105 6.58 -0.71 -0.69
N PRO A 106 7.30 0.43 -0.59
CA PRO A 106 8.74 0.40 -0.44
C PRO A 106 9.12 -0.14 0.94
N TYR A 107 10.06 -1.06 1.04
CA TYR A 107 10.72 -1.42 2.31
C TYR A 107 11.82 -0.40 2.64
N ALA A 108 12.66 -0.07 1.68
CA ALA A 108 13.69 0.96 1.80
C ALA A 108 14.03 1.57 0.43
N VAL A 109 14.69 2.72 0.44
CA VAL A 109 15.31 3.32 -0.75
C VAL A 109 16.81 3.40 -0.51
N VAL A 110 17.60 2.97 -1.49
CA VAL A 110 19.06 2.94 -1.42
C VAL A 110 19.67 3.62 -2.65
N ASP A 111 20.94 4.00 -2.57
CA ASP A 111 21.61 4.85 -3.56
C ASP A 111 22.18 4.11 -4.78
N SER A 112 22.23 2.77 -4.76
CA SER A 112 22.94 1.97 -5.75
C SER A 112 22.29 0.61 -6.01
N VAL A 113 22.47 0.09 -7.22
CA VAL A 113 21.94 -1.22 -7.63
C VAL A 113 22.54 -2.33 -6.78
N GLU A 114 23.82 -2.23 -6.45
CA GLU A 114 24.53 -3.18 -5.62
C GLU A 114 23.96 -3.21 -4.19
N ALA A 115 23.65 -2.05 -3.61
CA ALA A 115 22.99 -1.98 -2.31
C ALA A 115 21.57 -2.58 -2.38
N ALA A 116 20.81 -2.26 -3.43
CA ALA A 116 19.45 -2.77 -3.61
C ALA A 116 19.44 -4.29 -3.76
N ALA A 117 20.35 -4.84 -4.58
CA ALA A 117 20.49 -6.27 -4.78
C ALA A 117 20.95 -6.99 -3.49
N ARG A 118 21.88 -6.41 -2.72
CA ARG A 118 22.28 -6.96 -1.41
C ARG A 118 21.10 -7.00 -0.43
N LEU A 119 20.35 -5.90 -0.32
CA LEU A 119 19.20 -5.81 0.56
C LEU A 119 18.12 -6.83 0.18
N ALA A 120 17.76 -6.92 -1.10
CA ALA A 120 16.75 -7.88 -1.55
C ALA A 120 17.17 -9.34 -1.35
N VAL A 121 18.44 -9.68 -1.61
CA VAL A 121 19.00 -11.00 -1.30
C VAL A 121 18.91 -11.30 0.20
N ASN A 122 19.19 -10.32 1.06
CA ASN A 122 19.08 -10.47 2.51
C ASN A 122 17.63 -10.76 2.93
N LEU A 123 16.67 -9.98 2.41
CA LEU A 123 15.25 -10.14 2.69
C LEU A 123 14.70 -11.50 2.23
N VAL A 124 15.17 -12.02 1.09
CA VAL A 124 14.78 -13.36 0.63
C VAL A 124 15.37 -14.48 1.51
N ARG A 125 16.61 -14.31 1.98
CA ARG A 125 17.31 -15.35 2.76
C ARG A 125 16.89 -15.43 4.21
N HIS A 126 16.49 -14.30 4.76
CA HIS A 126 16.18 -14.15 6.16
C HIS A 126 14.72 -13.72 6.26
N PRO A 127 13.77 -14.67 6.40
CA PRO A 127 12.37 -14.34 6.59
C PRO A 127 12.14 -13.63 7.94
N ALA A 128 10.93 -13.09 8.10
CA ALA A 128 10.19 -13.05 9.36
C ALA A 128 10.92 -13.61 10.59
N SER A 129 11.44 -12.78 11.52
CA SER A 129 11.68 -13.32 12.87
C SER A 129 10.33 -13.64 13.51
N VAL A 130 10.19 -14.85 14.02
CA VAL A 130 8.95 -15.36 14.63
C VAL A 130 9.15 -15.68 16.10
N GLU A 131 8.12 -15.46 16.90
CA GLU A 131 8.05 -15.87 18.31
C GLU A 131 6.97 -16.96 18.49
N PRO A 132 7.12 -17.86 19.47
CA PRO A 132 6.05 -18.79 19.80
C PRO A 132 4.78 -18.05 20.22
N LEU A 133 3.64 -18.46 19.68
CA LEU A 133 2.32 -18.04 20.13
C LEU A 133 2.12 -18.58 21.56
N ARG A 134 2.11 -17.68 22.55
CA ARG A 134 1.99 -18.05 23.97
C ARG A 134 0.54 -18.03 24.49
N TYR A 135 -0.43 -17.97 23.58
CA TYR A 135 -1.85 -17.84 23.90
C TYR A 135 -2.59 -19.12 23.56
N ASP A 136 -3.53 -19.52 24.40
CA ASP A 136 -4.47 -20.57 24.06
C ASP A 136 -5.49 -20.10 23.00
N PRO A 137 -6.19 -21.00 22.29
CA PRO A 137 -7.17 -20.60 21.28
C PRO A 137 -8.28 -19.66 21.79
N PRO A 138 -8.87 -19.86 22.99
CA PRO A 138 -9.84 -18.91 23.55
C PRO A 138 -9.29 -17.49 23.75
N ASP A 139 -8.05 -17.34 24.21
CA ASP A 139 -7.40 -16.04 24.38
C ASP A 139 -7.12 -15.36 23.05
N TYR A 140 -6.65 -16.13 22.05
CA TYR A 140 -6.44 -15.67 20.68
C TYR A 140 -7.73 -15.09 20.07
N GLU A 141 -8.84 -15.83 20.13
CA GLU A 141 -10.13 -15.38 19.60
C GLU A 141 -10.66 -14.15 20.35
N ARG A 142 -10.58 -14.16 21.69
CA ARG A 142 -11.03 -13.04 22.52
C ARG A 142 -10.29 -11.75 22.17
N ARG A 143 -8.96 -11.79 22.05
CA ARG A 143 -8.14 -10.63 21.71
C ARG A 143 -8.37 -10.15 20.28
N GLY A 144 -8.53 -11.08 19.34
CA GLY A 144 -8.93 -10.77 17.97
C GLY A 144 -10.27 -10.04 17.90
N GLN A 145 -11.27 -10.50 18.67
CA GLN A 145 -12.58 -9.86 18.78
C GLN A 145 -12.50 -8.45 19.40
N VAL A 146 -11.68 -8.27 20.44
CA VAL A 146 -11.43 -6.94 21.05
C VAL A 146 -10.84 -5.98 20.02
N THR A 147 -9.80 -6.43 19.29
CA THR A 147 -9.17 -5.65 18.22
C THR A 147 -10.20 -5.30 17.12
N ALA A 148 -11.00 -6.28 16.69
CA ALA A 148 -12.02 -6.09 15.67
C ALA A 148 -13.11 -5.09 16.08
N ALA A 149 -13.60 -5.19 17.32
CA ALA A 149 -14.60 -4.27 17.86
C ALA A 149 -14.06 -2.85 17.96
N ALA A 150 -12.80 -2.67 18.35
CA ALA A 150 -12.16 -1.36 18.42
C ALA A 150 -12.05 -0.70 17.04
N ILE A 151 -11.52 -1.42 16.04
CA ILE A 151 -11.41 -0.92 14.66
C ILE A 151 -12.80 -0.58 14.11
N ARG A 152 -13.77 -1.48 14.25
CA ARG A 152 -15.13 -1.26 13.74
C ARG A 152 -15.78 -0.03 14.36
N ARG A 153 -15.73 0.13 15.68
CA ARG A 153 -16.29 1.29 16.38
C ARG A 153 -15.69 2.59 15.85
N ARG A 154 -14.37 2.63 15.65
CA ARG A 154 -13.67 3.82 15.10
C ARG A 154 -14.02 4.07 13.63
N ALA A 155 -14.10 3.03 12.82
CA ALA A 155 -14.51 3.13 11.43
C ALA A 155 -15.96 3.63 11.30
N GLU A 156 -16.89 3.06 12.06
CA GLU A 156 -18.30 3.47 12.10
C GLU A 156 -18.45 4.94 12.54
N ALA A 157 -17.70 5.38 13.55
CA ALA A 157 -17.65 6.79 13.97
C ALA A 157 -17.16 7.75 12.87
N ARG A 158 -16.41 7.23 11.89
CA ARG A 158 -15.92 7.96 10.71
C ARG A 158 -16.73 7.64 9.45
N SER A 159 -17.94 7.09 9.59
CA SER A 159 -18.80 6.68 8.47
C SER A 159 -18.09 5.72 7.50
N ASN A 160 -17.31 4.78 8.06
CA ASN A 160 -16.47 3.79 7.37
C ASN A 160 -15.35 4.39 6.50
N ALA A 161 -15.02 5.67 6.68
CA ALA A 161 -13.87 6.27 6.00
C ALA A 161 -12.54 5.71 6.53
N THR A 162 -11.61 5.50 5.61
CA THR A 162 -10.22 5.16 5.94
C THR A 162 -9.57 6.28 6.74
N ALA A 163 -8.92 5.93 7.84
CA ALA A 163 -8.23 6.86 8.73
C ALA A 163 -6.91 6.27 9.24
N PRO A 164 -6.00 7.07 9.82
CA PRO A 164 -4.81 6.54 10.48
C PRO A 164 -5.15 5.44 11.47
N SER A 165 -4.30 4.42 11.53
CA SER A 165 -4.48 3.31 12.45
C SER A 165 -4.27 3.74 13.90
N GLU A 166 -5.22 3.39 14.77
CA GLU A 166 -5.14 3.62 16.22
C GLU A 166 -5.01 2.28 16.96
N LEU A 167 -4.15 1.40 16.44
CA LEU A 167 -3.82 0.14 17.09
C LEU A 167 -2.97 0.37 18.35
N GLU A 168 -3.25 -0.41 19.37
CA GLU A 168 -2.57 -0.37 20.66
C GLU A 168 -1.63 -1.57 20.82
N VAL A 169 -0.65 -1.43 21.72
CA VAL A 169 0.23 -2.55 22.07
C VAL A 169 -0.61 -3.70 22.62
N GLY A 170 -0.40 -4.90 22.07
CA GLY A 170 -1.18 -6.08 22.40
C GLY A 170 -2.42 -6.30 21.51
N ASP A 171 -2.72 -5.42 20.56
CA ASP A 171 -3.68 -5.78 19.52
C ASP A 171 -3.17 -6.98 18.70
N LEU A 172 -4.09 -7.88 18.34
CA LEU A 172 -3.79 -9.08 17.55
C LEU A 172 -4.36 -8.97 16.14
N LEU A 173 -3.47 -9.18 15.18
CA LEU A 173 -3.76 -9.15 13.76
C LEU A 173 -3.40 -10.49 13.12
N ASP A 174 -3.93 -10.77 11.95
CA ASP A 174 -3.49 -11.85 11.09
C ASP A 174 -3.50 -11.45 9.61
N SER A 175 -2.81 -12.26 8.81
CA SER A 175 -2.82 -12.17 7.35
C SER A 175 -2.90 -13.55 6.73
N LEU A 176 -3.59 -13.61 5.59
CA LEU A 176 -3.53 -14.72 4.65
C LEU A 176 -2.48 -14.48 3.54
N GLU A 177 -1.68 -13.42 3.68
CA GLU A 177 -0.68 -13.00 2.70
C GLU A 177 0.75 -13.20 3.21
N PRO A 178 1.75 -13.30 2.31
CA PRO A 178 3.15 -13.30 2.69
C PRO A 178 3.57 -11.97 3.34
N GLU A 179 4.78 -11.92 3.92
CA GLU A 179 5.31 -10.75 4.62
C GLU A 179 5.62 -9.57 3.67
N THR A 180 5.63 -9.86 2.38
CA THR A 180 5.72 -8.89 1.30
C THR A 180 4.41 -8.13 1.07
N ALA A 181 3.30 -8.61 1.64
CA ALA A 181 2.02 -7.91 1.60
C ALA A 181 1.93 -6.79 2.64
N HIS A 182 0.77 -6.12 2.67
CA HIS A 182 0.54 -4.95 3.51
C HIS A 182 -0.91 -4.83 3.99
N HIS A 183 -1.70 -5.90 3.88
CA HIS A 183 -3.06 -5.98 4.43
C HIS A 183 -3.07 -6.95 5.62
N LEU A 184 -3.64 -6.47 6.71
CA LEU A 184 -3.83 -7.20 7.96
C LEU A 184 -5.30 -7.09 8.36
N TYR A 185 -5.78 -8.09 9.09
CA TYR A 185 -7.11 -8.11 9.69
C TYR A 185 -6.96 -8.38 11.19
N PRO A 186 -7.94 -8.01 12.03
CA PRO A 186 -7.99 -8.54 13.39
C PRO A 186 -7.88 -10.07 13.38
N ALA A 187 -7.12 -10.62 14.31
CA ALA A 187 -6.99 -12.06 14.47
C ALA A 187 -8.37 -12.73 14.55
N ALA A 188 -8.50 -13.94 13.99
CA ALA A 188 -9.75 -14.69 13.93
C ALA A 188 -10.90 -14.01 13.15
N THR A 189 -10.63 -12.98 12.34
CA THR A 189 -11.67 -12.41 11.46
C THR A 189 -12.23 -13.51 10.53
N PRO A 190 -13.56 -13.73 10.49
CA PRO A 190 -14.15 -14.75 9.63
C PRO A 190 -13.83 -14.52 8.14
N PHE A 191 -13.64 -15.60 7.37
CA PHE A 191 -13.21 -15.49 5.96
C PHE A 191 -14.13 -14.58 5.12
N GLY A 192 -15.46 -14.72 5.24
CA GLY A 192 -16.42 -13.89 4.51
C GLY A 192 -16.39 -12.40 4.89
N GLN A 193 -15.86 -12.06 6.08
CA GLN A 193 -15.68 -10.66 6.50
C GLN A 193 -14.41 -10.02 5.92
N ARG A 194 -13.52 -10.82 5.31
CA ARG A 194 -12.27 -10.34 4.69
C ARG A 194 -12.42 -9.98 3.22
N SER A 195 -13.54 -10.36 2.60
CA SER A 195 -13.82 -10.19 1.16
C SER A 195 -12.64 -10.61 0.28
N LEU A 196 -12.18 -11.86 0.47
CA LEU A 196 -11.09 -12.46 -0.26
C LEU A 196 -11.61 -13.50 -1.27
N PRO A 197 -10.88 -13.79 -2.36
CA PRO A 197 -11.22 -14.88 -3.26
C PRO A 197 -11.14 -16.24 -2.56
N ASP A 198 -12.05 -17.16 -2.87
CA ASP A 198 -12.13 -18.49 -2.22
C ASP A 198 -10.84 -19.31 -2.31
N THR A 199 -9.99 -19.06 -3.31
CA THR A 199 -8.67 -19.68 -3.44
C THR A 199 -7.74 -19.42 -2.25
N TRP A 200 -8.08 -18.45 -1.40
CA TRP A 200 -7.31 -18.07 -0.21
C TRP A 200 -7.75 -18.81 1.06
N SER A 201 -8.85 -19.56 1.02
CA SER A 201 -9.38 -20.27 2.19
C SER A 201 -8.44 -21.35 2.74
N ALA A 202 -7.53 -21.87 1.91
CA ALA A 202 -6.56 -22.90 2.28
C ALA A 202 -5.14 -22.35 2.56
N VAL A 203 -4.96 -21.03 2.53
CA VAL A 203 -3.63 -20.41 2.71
C VAL A 203 -3.28 -20.36 4.21
N PRO A 204 -2.01 -20.65 4.59
CA PRO A 204 -1.59 -20.55 5.99
C PRO A 204 -1.82 -19.15 6.56
N HIS A 205 -2.45 -19.10 7.75
CA HIS A 205 -2.58 -17.86 8.52
C HIS A 205 -1.24 -17.50 9.17
N ARG A 206 -0.88 -16.23 9.08
CA ARG A 206 0.23 -15.63 9.84
C ARG A 206 -0.36 -14.68 10.86
N VAL A 207 0.04 -14.80 12.12
CA VAL A 207 -0.49 -14.00 13.23
C VAL A 207 0.56 -12.99 13.65
N TYR A 208 0.13 -11.78 14.00
CA TYR A 208 1.01 -10.72 14.44
C TYR A 208 0.45 -10.06 15.70
N GLU A 209 1.35 -9.72 16.63
CA GLU A 209 1.03 -8.88 17.79
C GLU A 209 1.67 -7.51 17.62
N VAL A 210 0.90 -6.47 17.91
CA VAL A 210 1.38 -5.09 17.94
C VAL A 210 2.27 -4.92 19.17
N ARG A 211 3.55 -4.60 18.95
CA ARG A 211 4.54 -4.36 20.01
C ARG A 211 4.75 -2.88 20.29
N ARG A 212 4.46 -2.02 19.32
CA ARG A 212 4.59 -0.56 19.42
C ARG A 212 3.43 0.12 18.69
N PRO A 213 2.92 1.26 19.18
CA PRO A 213 1.91 2.04 18.48
C PRO A 213 2.37 2.40 17.07
N PHE A 214 1.48 2.26 16.10
CA PHE A 214 1.79 2.60 14.71
C PHE A 214 1.93 4.10 14.46
N ALA A 215 1.42 4.95 15.37
CA ALA A 215 1.67 6.39 15.35
C ALA A 215 3.18 6.72 15.48
N ASP A 216 3.97 5.84 16.09
CA ASP A 216 5.42 6.00 16.22
C ASP A 216 6.16 5.58 14.94
N ALA A 217 5.48 4.97 13.96
CA ALA A 217 6.05 4.62 12.66
C ALA A 217 6.14 5.90 11.82
N HIS A 218 7.15 6.73 12.11
CA HIS A 218 7.41 7.95 11.37
C HIS A 218 7.94 7.57 9.99
N SER A 219 7.10 7.73 8.98
CA SER A 219 7.50 7.66 7.58
C SER A 219 7.00 8.92 6.88
N ASP A 220 7.65 9.29 5.78
CA ASP A 220 7.19 10.40 4.92
C ASP A 220 5.84 10.11 4.22
N SER A 221 5.23 8.94 4.48
CA SER A 221 3.89 8.55 4.02
C SER A 221 2.83 8.78 5.10
N ARG A 222 1.54 8.70 4.71
CA ARG A 222 0.38 8.89 5.62
C ARG A 222 0.25 7.82 6.73
N GLY A 223 1.29 7.04 6.98
CA GLY A 223 1.30 5.93 7.93
C GLY A 223 0.34 4.80 7.55
N PRO A 224 0.26 3.76 8.41
CA PRO A 224 -0.74 2.71 8.28
C PRO A 224 -2.14 3.26 8.58
N SER A 225 -3.13 2.67 7.93
CA SER A 225 -4.53 3.09 8.04
C SER A 225 -5.44 1.93 8.43
N GLU A 226 -6.58 2.23 9.00
CA GLU A 226 -7.62 1.27 9.36
C GLU A 226 -8.96 1.64 8.71
N SER A 227 -9.79 0.64 8.41
CA SER A 227 -11.16 0.80 7.90
C SER A 227 -11.97 -0.50 8.05
N THR A 228 -13.21 -0.51 7.57
CA THR A 228 -13.98 -1.74 7.34
C THR A 228 -13.79 -2.25 5.91
N VAL A 229 -13.77 -3.56 5.75
CA VAL A 229 -13.68 -4.23 4.44
C VAL A 229 -15.00 -4.06 3.68
N ALA A 230 -14.93 -3.62 2.42
CA ALA A 230 -16.10 -3.56 1.54
C ALA A 230 -16.52 -4.97 1.05
N PRO A 231 -17.80 -5.22 0.75
CA PRO A 231 -18.25 -6.45 0.12
C PRO A 231 -17.55 -6.67 -1.24
N SER A 232 -17.05 -7.88 -1.50
CA SER A 232 -16.43 -8.24 -2.77
C SER A 232 -16.36 -9.77 -2.92
N PHE A 233 -16.11 -10.27 -4.14
CA PHE A 233 -15.99 -11.71 -4.44
C PHE A 233 -17.18 -12.56 -3.97
N GLY A 234 -18.38 -12.00 -3.95
CA GLY A 234 -19.59 -12.67 -3.43
C GLY A 234 -19.64 -12.82 -1.90
N GLN A 235 -18.68 -12.23 -1.19
CA GLN A 235 -18.58 -12.23 0.27
C GLN A 235 -19.13 -10.92 0.86
N PRO A 236 -19.70 -10.96 2.08
CA PRO A 236 -20.36 -9.80 2.69
C PRO A 236 -19.40 -8.70 3.16
N GLY A 237 -18.13 -9.00 3.43
CA GLY A 237 -17.19 -8.04 4.02
C GLY A 237 -17.60 -7.60 5.42
N GLY A 238 -17.29 -6.36 5.79
CA GLY A 238 -17.65 -5.75 7.07
C GLY A 238 -16.68 -6.04 8.23
N GLY A 239 -15.66 -6.86 8.02
CA GLY A 239 -14.57 -7.02 8.98
C GLY A 239 -13.73 -5.76 9.12
N GLY A 240 -13.00 -5.62 10.23
CA GLY A 240 -11.96 -4.61 10.34
C GLY A 240 -10.76 -4.97 9.46
N GLN A 241 -10.07 -3.97 8.93
CA GLN A 241 -8.81 -4.15 8.22
C GLN A 241 -7.82 -3.04 8.56
N VAL A 242 -6.55 -3.37 8.41
CA VAL A 242 -5.42 -2.46 8.55
C VAL A 242 -4.58 -2.56 7.28
N VAL A 243 -4.36 -1.42 6.64
CA VAL A 243 -3.56 -1.29 5.41
C VAL A 243 -2.29 -0.53 5.75
N LEU A 244 -1.16 -1.24 5.67
CA LEU A 244 0.16 -0.72 5.96
C LEU A 244 0.70 0.09 4.77
N ASP A 245 1.50 1.11 5.07
CA ASP A 245 2.23 1.93 4.08
C ASP A 245 3.58 1.34 3.66
N ARG A 246 4.03 0.30 4.37
CA ARG A 246 5.23 -0.51 4.10
C ARG A 246 4.82 -2.00 4.10
N PRO A 247 5.63 -2.91 3.52
CA PRO A 247 5.38 -4.35 3.65
C PRO A 247 5.36 -4.78 5.12
N ILE A 248 4.59 -5.82 5.47
CA ILE A 248 4.52 -6.40 6.83
C ILE A 248 5.93 -6.68 7.36
N ARG A 249 6.83 -7.18 6.51
CA ARG A 249 8.24 -7.44 6.86
C ARG A 249 8.93 -6.24 7.49
N TRP A 250 8.69 -5.03 6.99
CA TRP A 250 9.27 -3.80 7.52
C TRP A 250 8.82 -3.56 8.96
N TYR A 251 7.52 -3.72 9.24
CA TYR A 251 6.97 -3.53 10.59
C TYR A 251 7.52 -4.55 11.58
N VAL A 252 7.78 -5.78 11.13
CA VAL A 252 8.45 -6.81 11.94
C VAL A 252 9.90 -6.44 12.22
N ASP A 253 10.66 -6.06 11.19
CA ASP A 253 12.08 -5.69 11.33
C ASP A 253 12.30 -4.43 12.18
N GLN A 254 11.33 -3.52 12.20
CA GLN A 254 11.36 -2.30 13.03
C GLN A 254 10.75 -2.50 14.43
N GLY A 255 10.29 -3.72 14.76
CA GLY A 255 9.75 -4.07 16.07
C GLY A 255 8.39 -3.46 16.39
N PHE A 256 7.62 -3.03 15.38
CA PHE A 256 6.22 -2.63 15.55
C PHE A 256 5.29 -3.83 15.62
N LEU A 257 5.62 -4.88 14.87
CA LEU A 257 4.93 -6.15 14.87
C LEU A 257 5.89 -7.27 15.29
N THR A 258 5.34 -8.31 15.90
CA THR A 258 6.02 -9.60 16.04
C THR A 258 5.14 -10.67 15.41
N GLU A 259 5.71 -11.49 14.53
CA GLU A 259 4.99 -12.67 14.02
C GLU A 259 4.96 -13.77 15.08
N LEU A 260 3.80 -14.40 15.24
CA LEU A 260 3.55 -15.47 16.19
C LEU A 260 3.30 -16.78 15.47
N VAL A 261 3.97 -17.86 15.91
CA VAL A 261 3.81 -19.22 15.36
C VAL A 261 3.29 -20.19 16.42
N ARG A 262 2.31 -21.03 16.07
CA ARG A 262 1.89 -22.12 16.97
C ARG A 262 3.06 -23.07 17.17
N SER A 263 3.43 -23.30 18.43
CA SER A 263 4.38 -24.34 18.84
C SER A 263 3.78 -25.73 18.72
#